data_AF-A0A317ZJK1-F1
#
_entry.id   AF-A0A317ZJK1-F1
#
_cell.length_a   1.000
_cell.length_b   1.000
_cell.length_c   1.000
_cell.angle_alpha   90.00
_cell.angle_beta   90.00
_cell.angle_gamma   90.00
#
_symmetry.space_group_name_H-M   'P 1'
#
loop_
_entity.id
_entity.type
_entity.pdbx_description
1 polymer ?
#
loop_
_entity_poly.entity_id
_entity_poly.type
_entity_poly.pdbx_seq_one_letter_code
_entity_poly.pdbx_strand_id
1 'polypeptide(L)'
;MSQPHQLKDHVKEIIELKRDGLKHTQIAELLAEKYKMEVSSQAIDYRVKKAIEKELLDQPSGSPAAEDQTDSEVRINTDAQTEVVEDDDPLSPDEKSRLKACLECIDRGLEAFVQMGEALATIRDEKLYRSTHKTFEAFVAEVVLITRARAYQLIANSEVYTEMSKILDISKTNLPMPTRESHIAELARIKDPHKRMAVWKDVVKKCDAGRRAVTAPVLQEAVASHLPKKKASAKLEKLSLKQISKQVQQAIQQLCAGDTDEARAVLEALAEKLPR
;
A
#
# COMPACT_ATOMS: atom_id res chain seq x y z
N MET A 1 33.13 -10.21 17.67
CA MET A 1 32.60 -8.90 17.26
C MET A 1 32.70 -8.82 15.74
N SER A 2 31.68 -9.28 15.02
CA SER A 2 31.63 -9.17 13.54
C SER A 2 30.89 -7.91 13.17
N GLN A 3 31.55 -7.01 12.44
CA GLN A 3 30.92 -5.82 11.89
C GLN A 3 29.81 -6.23 10.89
N PRO A 4 28.65 -5.56 10.86
CA PRO A 4 27.67 -5.76 9.81
C PRO A 4 28.26 -5.26 8.49
N HIS A 5 28.78 -6.18 7.67
CA HIS A 5 29.25 -5.89 6.31
C HIS A 5 28.10 -5.27 5.51
N GLN A 6 28.31 -4.06 5.00
CA GLN A 6 27.30 -3.38 4.21
C GLN A 6 27.23 -4.05 2.85
N LEU A 7 26.15 -4.81 2.59
CA LEU A 7 25.85 -5.37 1.26
C LEU A 7 25.94 -4.33 0.13
N LYS A 8 25.78 -3.03 0.45
CA LYS A 8 25.94 -1.89 -0.45
C LYS A 8 27.33 -1.83 -1.11
N ASP A 9 28.39 -2.22 -0.38
CA ASP A 9 29.76 -2.16 -0.88
C ASP A 9 30.07 -3.28 -1.90
N HIS A 10 29.24 -4.32 -1.93
CA HIS A 10 29.43 -5.52 -2.75
C HIS A 10 28.57 -5.54 -4.02
N VAL A 11 27.75 -4.51 -4.25
CA VAL A 11 26.88 -4.40 -5.43
C VAL A 11 27.71 -4.38 -6.73
N LYS A 12 28.88 -3.74 -6.72
CA LYS A 12 29.80 -3.72 -7.89
C LYS A 12 30.33 -5.12 -8.21
N GLU A 13 30.73 -5.87 -7.20
CA GLU A 13 31.23 -7.25 -7.34
C GLU A 13 30.12 -8.19 -7.83
N ILE A 14 28.88 -8.01 -7.35
CA ILE A 14 27.70 -8.75 -7.83
C ILE A 14 27.42 -8.46 -9.32
N ILE A 15 27.57 -7.22 -9.76
CA ILE A 15 27.37 -6.82 -11.16
C ILE A 15 28.44 -7.44 -12.07
N GLU A 16 29.71 -7.48 -11.63
CA GLU A 16 30.80 -8.13 -12.35
C GLU A 16 30.59 -9.63 -12.47
N LEU A 17 30.28 -10.33 -11.38
CA LEU A 17 30.00 -11.77 -11.40
C LEU A 17 28.79 -12.12 -12.28
N LYS A 18 27.81 -11.22 -12.38
CA LYS A 18 26.65 -11.42 -13.26
C LYS A 18 26.98 -11.13 -14.73
N ARG A 19 27.92 -10.21 -15.00
CA ARG A 19 28.49 -9.99 -16.34
C ARG A 19 29.28 -11.22 -16.82
N ASP A 20 29.89 -11.94 -15.89
CA ASP A 20 30.57 -13.22 -16.14
C ASP A 20 29.59 -14.40 -16.31
N GLY A 21 28.28 -14.16 -16.28
CA GLY A 21 27.24 -15.14 -16.59
C GLY A 21 26.81 -16.03 -15.42
N LEU A 22 27.25 -15.75 -14.20
CA LEU A 22 26.86 -16.55 -13.03
C LEU A 22 25.38 -16.34 -12.67
N LYS A 23 24.73 -17.45 -12.30
CA LYS A 23 23.35 -17.42 -11.79
C LYS A 23 23.33 -16.85 -10.37
N HIS A 24 22.19 -16.26 -9.96
CA HIS A 24 22.09 -15.56 -8.66
C HIS A 24 22.40 -16.47 -7.48
N THR A 25 22.08 -17.77 -7.59
CA THR A 25 22.39 -18.79 -6.57
C THR A 25 23.89 -19.00 -6.39
N GLN A 26 24.67 -18.99 -7.47
CA GLN A 26 26.13 -19.15 -7.43
C GLN A 26 26.82 -17.91 -6.86
N ILE A 27 26.30 -16.72 -7.20
CA ILE A 27 26.78 -15.45 -6.64
C ILE A 27 26.51 -15.40 -5.14
N ALA A 28 25.33 -15.84 -4.70
CA ALA A 28 24.95 -15.90 -3.29
C ALA A 28 25.85 -16.87 -2.49
N GLU A 29 26.15 -18.05 -3.03
CA GLU A 29 27.07 -19.03 -2.40
C GLU A 29 28.50 -18.48 -2.28
N LEU A 30 29.05 -17.89 -3.35
CA LEU A 30 30.40 -17.30 -3.33
C LEU A 30 30.55 -16.18 -2.31
N LEU A 31 29.54 -15.32 -2.19
CA LEU A 31 29.54 -14.24 -1.21
C LEU A 31 29.37 -14.79 0.23
N ALA A 32 28.50 -15.79 0.42
CA ALA A 32 28.33 -16.41 1.74
C ALA A 32 29.63 -17.08 2.24
N GLU A 33 30.35 -17.77 1.35
CA GLU A 33 31.64 -18.41 1.64
C GLU A 33 32.73 -17.37 1.93
N LYS A 34 32.87 -16.37 1.05
CA LYS A 34 33.89 -15.32 1.15
C LYS A 34 33.77 -14.50 2.43
N TYR A 35 32.56 -14.23 2.89
CA TYR A 35 32.30 -13.40 4.07
C TYR A 35 31.94 -14.20 5.33
N LYS A 36 32.06 -15.54 5.29
CA LYS A 36 31.74 -16.45 6.41
C LYS A 36 30.39 -16.17 7.06
N MET A 37 29.36 -15.97 6.24
CA MET A 37 28.02 -15.60 6.70
C MET A 37 27.11 -16.83 6.77
N GLU A 38 26.55 -17.15 7.94
CA GLU A 38 25.42 -18.10 8.05
C GLU A 38 24.12 -17.38 7.69
N VAL A 39 23.71 -17.43 6.42
CA VAL A 39 22.44 -16.84 5.99
C VAL A 39 21.70 -17.81 5.09
N SER A 40 20.40 -17.98 5.37
CA SER A 40 19.47 -18.75 4.54
C SER A 40 19.49 -18.23 3.10
N SER A 41 19.69 -19.14 2.13
CA SER A 41 19.79 -18.82 0.69
C SER A 41 18.66 -17.89 0.21
N GLN A 42 17.45 -18.07 0.73
CA GLN A 42 16.27 -17.26 0.37
C GLN A 42 16.39 -15.78 0.78
N ALA A 43 17.03 -15.48 1.91
CA ALA A 43 17.20 -14.11 2.41
C ALA A 43 18.29 -13.36 1.65
N ILE A 44 19.31 -14.07 1.15
CA ILE A 44 20.36 -13.50 0.30
C ILE A 44 19.78 -13.15 -1.08
N ASP A 45 19.04 -14.08 -1.69
CA ASP A 45 18.43 -13.89 -3.00
C ASP A 45 17.52 -12.66 -3.04
N TYR A 46 16.66 -12.47 -2.03
CA TYR A 46 15.77 -11.31 -1.97
C TYR A 46 16.55 -9.99 -1.84
N ARG A 47 17.60 -9.95 -1.01
CA ARG A 47 18.42 -8.76 -0.80
C ARG A 47 19.23 -8.38 -2.02
N VAL A 48 19.83 -9.36 -2.69
CA VAL A 48 20.57 -9.17 -3.94
C VAL A 48 19.64 -8.73 -5.06
N LYS A 49 18.48 -9.40 -5.23
CA LYS A 49 17.47 -9.03 -6.22
C LYS A 49 16.99 -7.59 -6.03
N LYS A 50 16.68 -7.19 -4.80
CA LYS A 50 16.19 -5.85 -4.48
C LYS A 50 17.24 -4.75 -4.65
N ALA A 51 18.51 -5.05 -4.36
CA ALA A 51 19.62 -4.13 -4.61
C ALA A 51 19.85 -3.91 -6.11
N ILE A 52 19.75 -4.97 -6.92
CA ILE A 52 19.86 -4.90 -8.38
C ILE A 52 18.68 -4.14 -9.00
N GLU A 53 17.44 -4.41 -8.56
CA GLU A 53 16.24 -3.70 -9.03
C GLU A 53 16.29 -2.19 -8.74
N LYS A 54 16.88 -1.81 -7.61
CA LYS A 54 17.05 -0.40 -7.23
C LYS A 54 18.04 0.34 -8.14
N GLU A 55 19.12 -0.33 -8.55
CA GLU A 55 20.16 0.26 -9.42
C GLU A 55 19.72 0.31 -10.89
N LEU A 56 18.91 -0.65 -11.35
CA LEU A 56 18.34 -0.64 -12.71
C LEU A 56 17.36 0.51 -12.95
N LEU A 57 16.84 1.15 -11.90
CA LEU A 57 15.92 2.29 -12.02
C LEU A 57 16.63 3.64 -12.24
N ASP A 58 17.96 3.70 -12.15
CA ASP A 58 18.76 4.94 -12.21
C ASP A 58 19.57 5.11 -13.52
N GLN A 59 19.33 4.28 -14.54
CA GLN A 59 19.92 4.44 -15.87
C GLN A 59 19.01 5.32 -16.76
N PRO A 60 19.53 6.40 -17.40
CA PRO A 60 18.75 7.20 -18.33
C PRO A 60 18.48 6.41 -19.62
N SER A 61 17.26 6.57 -20.13
CA SER A 61 16.71 5.89 -21.30
C SER A 61 17.63 5.87 -22.52
N GLY A 62 17.91 4.67 -23.03
CA GLY A 62 18.44 4.44 -24.37
C GLY A 62 17.84 3.14 -24.94
N SER A 63 16.88 3.27 -25.84
CA SER A 63 16.46 2.18 -26.73
C SER A 63 17.59 1.86 -27.72
N PRO A 64 17.69 0.61 -28.22
CA PRO A 64 17.11 0.36 -29.53
C PRO A 64 16.39 -0.99 -29.66
N ALA A 65 15.55 -1.05 -30.70
CA ALA A 65 15.02 -2.23 -31.40
C ALA A 65 16.16 -3.21 -31.81
N ALA A 66 15.99 -4.46 -32.25
CA ALA A 66 14.91 -5.26 -32.83
C ALA A 66 15.44 -6.73 -32.95
N GLU A 67 14.52 -7.68 -33.16
CA GLU A 67 14.69 -9.01 -33.83
C GLU A 67 15.50 -10.12 -33.08
N ASP A 68 15.16 -11.41 -33.08
CA ASP A 68 14.20 -12.20 -33.88
C ASP A 68 13.88 -13.58 -33.21
N GLN A 69 12.67 -14.09 -33.50
CA GLN A 69 12.15 -15.49 -33.64
C GLN A 69 12.70 -16.65 -32.77
N THR A 70 11.88 -17.58 -32.26
CA THR A 70 11.00 -18.48 -33.05
C THR A 70 9.76 -19.00 -32.32
N ASP A 71 8.65 -19.01 -33.06
CA ASP A 71 7.57 -20.00 -33.17
C ASP A 71 6.88 -20.58 -31.92
N SER A 72 5.59 -20.26 -31.80
CA SER A 72 4.50 -21.23 -32.01
C SER A 72 3.16 -20.49 -32.08
N GLU A 73 2.54 -20.50 -33.25
CA GLU A 73 1.20 -19.96 -33.52
C GLU A 73 0.13 -20.63 -32.65
N VAL A 74 -0.70 -19.83 -31.96
CA VAL A 74 -2.05 -20.27 -31.57
C VAL A 74 -3.05 -19.30 -32.16
N ARG A 75 -3.77 -19.80 -33.15
CA ARG A 75 -4.88 -19.15 -33.85
C ARG A 75 -6.00 -18.80 -32.88
N ILE A 76 -6.39 -17.54 -32.87
CA ILE A 76 -7.60 -17.06 -32.21
C ILE A 76 -8.76 -17.37 -33.16
N ASN A 77 -9.54 -18.42 -32.86
CA ASN A 77 -10.88 -18.56 -33.43
C ASN A 77 -11.89 -18.11 -32.36
N THR A 78 -12.40 -16.91 -32.58
CA THR A 78 -13.69 -16.44 -32.06
C THR A 78 -14.78 -17.29 -32.70
N ASP A 79 -15.37 -18.18 -31.92
CA ASP A 79 -16.78 -18.60 -31.94
C ASP A 79 -16.90 -19.98 -31.29
N ALA A 80 -17.47 -20.02 -30.08
CA ALA A 80 -18.42 -21.03 -29.62
C ALA A 80 -18.49 -21.02 -28.08
N GLN A 81 -19.66 -20.59 -27.59
CA GLN A 81 -20.41 -21.22 -26.51
C GLN A 81 -19.70 -21.41 -25.15
N THR A 82 -20.11 -20.56 -24.22
CA THR A 82 -19.97 -20.72 -22.78
C THR A 82 -20.53 -22.06 -22.32
N GLU A 83 -19.69 -23.08 -22.22
CA GLU A 83 -19.96 -24.26 -21.40
C GLU A 83 -19.60 -23.94 -19.95
N VAL A 84 -20.60 -23.98 -19.09
CA VAL A 84 -20.45 -23.91 -17.64
C VAL A 84 -19.83 -25.25 -17.22
N VAL A 85 -18.51 -25.26 -17.03
CA VAL A 85 -17.83 -26.43 -16.45
C VAL A 85 -18.11 -26.41 -14.94
N GLU A 86 -19.08 -27.20 -14.51
CA GLU A 86 -19.23 -27.56 -13.10
C GLU A 86 -18.14 -28.58 -12.75
N ASP A 87 -16.94 -28.09 -12.43
CA ASP A 87 -15.87 -28.90 -11.83
C ASP A 87 -16.18 -29.13 -10.35
N ASP A 88 -16.91 -30.20 -10.05
CA ASP A 88 -17.16 -30.71 -8.69
C ASP A 88 -16.25 -31.93 -8.41
N ASP A 89 -14.97 -31.84 -8.80
CA ASP A 89 -13.97 -32.87 -8.47
C ASP A 89 -13.49 -32.67 -7.01
N PRO A 90 -13.78 -33.61 -6.09
CA PRO A 90 -13.42 -33.45 -4.69
C PRO A 90 -11.90 -33.49 -4.51
N LEU A 91 -11.34 -32.43 -3.92
CA LEU A 91 -9.91 -32.31 -3.60
C LEU A 91 -9.33 -33.63 -3.04
N SER A 92 -8.27 -34.11 -3.69
CA SER A 92 -7.47 -35.25 -3.24
C SER A 92 -6.87 -34.98 -1.85
N PRO A 93 -6.47 -36.03 -1.10
CA PRO A 93 -5.82 -35.85 0.20
C PRO A 93 -4.58 -34.94 0.14
N ASP A 94 -3.79 -35.04 -0.93
CA ASP A 94 -2.62 -34.20 -1.15
C ASP A 94 -2.98 -32.74 -1.40
N GLU A 95 -4.04 -32.47 -2.17
CA GLU A 95 -4.51 -31.11 -2.41
C GLU A 95 -5.09 -30.48 -1.16
N LYS A 96 -5.82 -31.24 -0.33
CA LYS A 96 -6.29 -30.78 0.99
C LYS A 96 -5.11 -30.45 1.92
N SER A 97 -4.06 -31.28 1.91
CA SER A 97 -2.85 -31.05 2.69
C SER A 97 -2.09 -29.80 2.24
N ARG A 98 -1.90 -29.63 0.91
CA ARG A 98 -1.30 -28.42 0.33
C ARG A 98 -2.12 -27.17 0.64
N LEU A 99 -3.44 -27.23 0.50
CA LEU A 99 -4.34 -26.14 0.84
C LEU A 99 -4.19 -25.76 2.32
N LYS A 100 -4.17 -26.74 3.22
CA LYS A 100 -3.95 -26.50 4.66
C LYS A 100 -2.61 -25.81 4.92
N ALA A 101 -1.51 -26.29 4.33
CA ALA A 101 -0.20 -25.67 4.49
C ALA A 101 -0.17 -24.22 3.96
N CYS A 102 -0.84 -23.97 2.83
CA CYS A 102 -1.01 -22.62 2.28
C CYS A 102 -1.82 -21.72 3.22
N LEU A 103 -2.92 -22.22 3.79
CA LEU A 103 -3.75 -21.48 4.75
C LEU A 103 -2.96 -21.15 6.02
N GLU A 104 -2.19 -22.10 6.56
CA GLU A 104 -1.30 -21.85 7.71
C GLU A 104 -0.22 -20.80 7.39
N CYS A 105 0.35 -20.80 6.18
CA CYS A 105 1.26 -19.74 5.74
C CYS A 105 0.57 -18.37 5.67
N ILE A 106 -0.69 -18.33 5.20
CA ILE A 106 -1.47 -17.09 5.13
C ILE A 106 -1.75 -16.55 6.55
N ASP A 107 -2.14 -17.42 7.48
CA ASP A 107 -2.42 -17.03 8.87
C ASP A 107 -1.15 -16.52 9.59
N ARG A 108 -0.02 -17.22 9.41
CA ARG A 108 1.29 -16.74 9.91
C ARG A 108 1.69 -15.39 9.32
N GLY A 109 1.30 -15.12 8.07
CA GLY A 109 1.58 -13.84 7.40
C GLY A 109 0.93 -12.65 8.10
N LEU A 110 -0.28 -12.84 8.65
CA LEU A 110 -0.96 -11.80 9.41
C LEU A 110 -0.29 -11.56 10.76
N GLU A 111 0.00 -12.62 11.50
CA GLU A 111 0.67 -12.52 12.80
C GLU A 111 2.04 -11.85 12.66
N ALA A 112 2.82 -12.25 11.65
CA ALA A 112 4.09 -11.62 11.32
C ALA A 112 3.94 -10.14 10.97
N PHE A 113 2.88 -9.77 10.24
CA PHE A 113 2.57 -8.38 9.92
C PHE A 113 2.29 -7.54 11.18
N VAL A 114 1.46 -8.04 12.11
CA VAL A 114 1.11 -7.33 13.36
C VAL A 114 2.35 -7.15 14.22
N GLN A 115 3.11 -8.23 14.45
CA GLN A 115 4.36 -8.19 15.22
C GLN A 115 5.38 -7.23 14.62
N MET A 116 5.50 -7.20 13.27
CA MET A 116 6.39 -6.27 12.59
C MET A 116 5.96 -4.82 12.78
N GLY A 117 4.67 -4.52 12.69
CA GLY A 117 4.14 -3.18 12.93
C GLY A 117 4.38 -2.71 14.37
N GLU A 118 4.12 -3.58 15.35
CA GLU A 118 4.38 -3.30 16.78
C GLU A 118 5.88 -3.08 17.05
N ALA A 119 6.77 -3.91 16.51
CA ALA A 119 8.21 -3.73 16.65
C ALA A 119 8.70 -2.42 16.04
N LEU A 120 8.19 -2.06 14.85
CA LEU A 120 8.50 -0.78 14.21
C LEU A 120 8.01 0.42 15.03
N ALA A 121 6.84 0.30 15.68
CA ALA A 121 6.32 1.33 16.57
C ALA A 121 7.24 1.51 17.78
N THR A 122 7.63 0.43 18.46
CA THR A 122 8.57 0.45 19.60
C THR A 122 9.91 1.08 19.20
N ILE A 123 10.50 0.65 18.08
CA ILE A 123 11.78 1.21 17.58
C ILE A 123 11.65 2.73 17.32
N ARG A 124 10.52 3.17 16.74
CA ARG A 124 10.26 4.58 16.45
C ARG A 124 10.12 5.40 17.74
N ASP A 125 9.25 4.95 18.63
CA ASP A 125 8.80 5.70 19.80
C ASP A 125 9.89 5.77 20.88
N GLU A 126 10.63 4.69 21.09
CA GLU A 126 11.78 4.64 21.99
C GLU A 126 13.08 5.15 21.35
N LYS A 127 13.03 5.49 20.04
CA LYS A 127 14.16 5.96 19.24
C LYS A 127 15.35 4.99 19.26
N LEU A 128 15.11 3.69 19.19
CA LEU A 128 16.14 2.64 19.24
C LEU A 128 17.11 2.67 18.05
N TYR A 129 16.75 3.38 16.98
CA TYR A 129 17.59 3.62 15.80
C TYR A 129 18.72 4.65 16.04
N ARG A 130 18.65 5.46 17.10
CA ARG A 130 19.50 6.65 17.28
C ARG A 130 21.00 6.39 17.37
N SER A 131 21.42 5.16 17.67
CA SER A 131 22.84 4.78 17.74
C SER A 131 23.49 4.66 16.36
N THR A 132 22.70 4.41 15.32
CA THR A 132 23.19 4.13 13.96
C THR A 132 22.63 5.11 12.91
N HIS A 133 21.43 5.65 13.12
CA HIS A 133 20.75 6.50 12.16
C HIS A 133 20.21 7.78 12.83
N LYS A 134 20.25 8.89 12.10
CA LYS A 134 19.72 10.17 12.57
C LYS A 134 18.19 10.21 12.64
N THR A 135 17.52 9.46 11.76
CA THR A 135 16.06 9.42 11.65
C THR A 135 15.55 7.98 11.56
N PHE A 136 14.31 7.77 11.98
CA PHE A 136 13.63 6.50 11.85
C PHE A 136 13.52 6.08 10.38
N GLU A 137 13.24 7.04 9.49
CA GLU A 137 13.15 6.85 8.05
C GLU A 137 14.43 6.25 7.44
N ALA A 138 15.59 6.77 7.83
CA ALA A 138 16.87 6.25 7.34
C ALA A 138 17.07 4.81 7.84
N PHE A 139 16.76 4.54 9.11
CA PHE A 139 16.84 3.20 9.67
C PHE A 139 15.94 2.20 8.94
N VAL A 140 14.68 2.52 8.69
CA VAL A 140 13.77 1.58 7.99
C VAL A 140 14.14 1.39 6.52
N ALA A 141 14.70 2.42 5.87
CA ALA A 141 15.15 2.32 4.49
C ALA A 141 16.41 1.46 4.35
N GLU A 142 17.34 1.56 5.29
CA GLU A 142 18.66 0.93 5.18
C GLU A 142 18.77 -0.43 5.88
N VAL A 143 18.06 -0.63 6.99
CA VAL A 143 18.11 -1.87 7.80
C VAL A 143 16.94 -2.78 7.47
N VAL A 144 15.72 -2.23 7.51
CA VAL A 144 14.47 -2.99 7.28
C VAL A 144 14.17 -3.13 5.79
N LEU A 145 14.79 -2.30 4.94
CA LEU A 145 14.65 -2.30 3.48
C LEU A 145 13.20 -2.08 3.03
N ILE A 146 12.46 -1.23 3.74
CA ILE A 146 11.09 -0.82 3.36
C ILE A 146 11.01 0.70 3.19
N THR A 147 10.04 1.15 2.41
CA THR A 147 9.82 2.59 2.25
C THR A 147 9.30 3.18 3.56
N ARG A 148 9.58 4.47 3.78
CA ARG A 148 8.98 5.25 4.87
C ARG A 148 7.46 5.04 4.94
N ALA A 149 6.78 5.22 3.82
CA ALA A 149 5.32 5.10 3.74
C ALA A 149 4.86 3.71 4.19
N ARG A 150 5.56 2.65 3.75
CA ARG A 150 5.26 1.28 4.16
C ARG A 150 5.45 1.07 5.66
N ALA A 151 6.55 1.57 6.24
CA ALA A 151 6.79 1.46 7.68
C ALA A 151 5.68 2.10 8.52
N TYR A 152 5.27 3.32 8.17
CA TYR A 152 4.17 4.00 8.87
C TYR A 152 2.82 3.31 8.65
N GLN A 153 2.58 2.75 7.46
CA GLN A 153 1.37 1.96 7.21
C GLN A 153 1.33 0.69 8.05
N LEU A 154 2.45 -0.02 8.19
CA LEU A 154 2.55 -1.22 9.03
C LEU A 154 2.21 -0.89 10.48
N ILE A 155 2.79 0.19 11.02
CA ILE A 155 2.52 0.67 12.39
C ILE A 155 1.04 1.02 12.56
N ALA A 156 0.48 1.85 11.67
CA ALA A 156 -0.92 2.28 11.79
C ALA A 156 -1.90 1.09 11.69
N ASN A 157 -1.62 0.15 10.79
CA ASN A 157 -2.46 -1.02 10.62
C ASN A 157 -2.34 -1.98 11.84
N SER A 158 -1.15 -2.18 12.41
CA SER A 158 -1.00 -3.02 13.61
C SER A 158 -1.70 -2.40 14.81
N GLU A 159 -1.61 -1.08 15.00
CA GLU A 159 -2.35 -0.36 16.04
C GLU A 159 -3.87 -0.56 15.90
N VAL A 160 -4.41 -0.45 14.68
CA VAL A 160 -5.83 -0.69 14.39
C VAL A 160 -6.22 -2.14 14.69
N TYR A 161 -5.40 -3.12 14.30
CA TYR A 161 -5.67 -4.52 14.59
C TYR A 161 -5.72 -4.79 16.10
N THR A 162 -4.73 -4.30 16.85
CA THR A 162 -4.64 -4.49 18.30
C THR A 162 -5.78 -3.77 19.02
N GLU A 163 -6.20 -2.59 18.56
CA GLU A 163 -7.40 -1.90 19.06
C GLU A 163 -8.68 -2.71 18.82
N MET A 164 -8.87 -3.23 17.60
CA MET A 164 -10.02 -4.06 17.26
C MET A 164 -10.07 -5.34 18.11
N SER A 165 -8.95 -6.01 18.31
CA SER A 165 -8.85 -7.20 19.16
C SER A 165 -9.31 -6.89 20.58
N LYS A 166 -8.79 -5.81 21.18
CA LYS A 166 -9.18 -5.39 22.54
C LYS A 166 -10.68 -5.10 22.65
N ILE A 167 -11.28 -4.43 21.67
CA ILE A 167 -12.72 -4.13 21.68
C ILE A 167 -13.54 -5.42 21.60
N LEU A 168 -13.12 -6.40 20.80
CA LEU A 168 -13.80 -7.69 20.71
C LEU A 168 -13.72 -8.49 22.00
N ASP A 169 -12.53 -8.53 22.62
CA ASP A 169 -12.32 -9.22 23.89
C ASP A 169 -13.22 -8.64 25.00
N ILE A 170 -13.33 -7.30 25.06
CA ILE A 170 -14.17 -6.60 26.05
C ILE A 170 -15.65 -6.82 25.77
N SER A 171 -16.08 -6.71 24.50
CA SER A 171 -17.49 -6.79 24.13
C SER A 171 -18.06 -8.21 24.15
N LYS A 172 -17.19 -9.24 24.27
CA LYS A 172 -17.56 -10.67 24.25
C LYS A 172 -18.40 -11.07 23.03
N THR A 173 -18.25 -10.34 21.92
CA THR A 173 -18.95 -10.65 20.68
C THR A 173 -18.17 -11.70 19.88
N ASN A 174 -18.86 -12.75 19.41
CA ASN A 174 -18.29 -13.75 18.48
C ASN A 174 -18.14 -13.20 17.05
N LEU A 175 -17.44 -12.09 16.89
CA LEU A 175 -17.11 -11.54 15.57
C LEU A 175 -15.69 -11.99 15.21
N PRO A 176 -15.47 -12.64 14.05
CA PRO A 176 -14.14 -13.06 13.65
C PRO A 176 -13.24 -11.84 13.40
N MET A 177 -11.94 -11.95 13.74
CA MET A 177 -10.96 -10.93 13.42
C MET A 177 -10.65 -10.91 11.91
N PRO A 178 -10.30 -9.75 11.32
CA PRO A 178 -9.84 -9.69 9.94
C PRO A 178 -8.57 -10.53 9.74
N THR A 179 -8.58 -11.44 8.77
CA THR A 179 -7.47 -12.38 8.51
C THR A 179 -6.40 -11.85 7.55
N ARG A 180 -6.57 -10.64 7.01
CA ARG A 180 -5.67 -10.07 5.99
C ARG A 180 -5.32 -8.63 6.30
N GLU A 181 -4.07 -8.26 6.03
CA GLU A 181 -3.61 -6.88 6.15
C GLU A 181 -4.47 -5.92 5.31
N SER A 182 -4.84 -6.31 4.09
CA SER A 182 -5.67 -5.47 3.21
C SER A 182 -7.02 -5.13 3.84
N HIS A 183 -7.59 -6.03 4.64
CA HIS A 183 -8.83 -5.75 5.36
C HIS A 183 -8.61 -4.69 6.45
N ILE A 184 -7.52 -4.83 7.21
CA ILE A 184 -7.13 -3.89 8.26
C ILE A 184 -6.82 -2.52 7.68
N ALA A 185 -6.06 -2.47 6.58
CA ALA A 185 -5.70 -1.24 5.88
C ALA A 185 -6.93 -0.47 5.41
N GLU A 186 -7.95 -1.18 4.92
CA GLU A 186 -9.20 -0.56 4.49
C GLU A 186 -10.00 -0.05 5.68
N LEU A 187 -10.13 -0.85 6.74
CA LEU A 187 -10.79 -0.46 7.99
C LEU A 187 -10.09 0.70 8.72
N ALA A 188 -8.77 0.81 8.59
CA ALA A 188 -7.96 1.90 9.16
C ALA A 188 -8.32 3.28 8.57
N ARG A 189 -8.96 3.32 7.39
CA ARG A 189 -9.47 4.58 6.80
C ARG A 189 -10.61 5.17 7.63
N ILE A 190 -11.34 4.35 8.38
CA ILE A 190 -12.37 4.79 9.32
C ILE A 190 -11.68 5.15 10.65
N LYS A 191 -11.66 6.45 10.96
CA LYS A 191 -11.02 6.99 12.17
C LYS A 191 -11.71 6.57 13.47
N ASP A 192 -13.03 6.43 13.45
CA ASP A 192 -13.82 6.08 14.63
C ASP A 192 -13.80 4.55 14.87
N PRO A 193 -13.23 4.08 16.00
CA PRO A 193 -13.11 2.64 16.27
C PRO A 193 -14.45 1.91 16.32
N HIS A 194 -15.48 2.53 16.92
CA HIS A 194 -16.79 1.90 17.02
C HIS A 194 -17.47 1.77 15.66
N LYS A 195 -17.42 2.80 14.80
CA LYS A 195 -17.87 2.67 13.40
C LYS A 195 -17.08 1.62 12.64
N ARG A 196 -15.76 1.53 12.82
CA ARG A 196 -14.94 0.51 12.16
C ARG A 196 -15.44 -0.90 12.49
N MET A 197 -15.71 -1.15 13.78
CA MET A 197 -16.28 -2.42 14.24
C MET A 197 -17.68 -2.68 13.69
N ALA A 198 -18.53 -1.66 13.61
CA ALA A 198 -19.86 -1.79 13.03
C ALA A 198 -19.80 -2.16 11.54
N VAL A 199 -18.94 -1.49 10.76
CA VAL A 199 -18.74 -1.79 9.33
C VAL A 199 -18.22 -3.21 9.15
N TRP A 200 -17.21 -3.61 9.93
CA TRP A 200 -16.69 -4.98 9.88
C TRP A 200 -17.77 -6.02 10.19
N LYS A 201 -18.57 -5.79 11.24
CA LYS A 201 -19.69 -6.65 11.63
C LYS A 201 -20.72 -6.79 10.53
N ASP A 202 -21.08 -5.69 9.86
CA ASP A 202 -22.07 -5.69 8.80
C ASP A 202 -21.56 -6.42 7.55
N VAL A 203 -20.27 -6.25 7.21
CA VAL A 203 -19.64 -6.95 6.08
C VAL A 203 -19.58 -8.45 6.35
N VAL A 204 -19.14 -8.88 7.53
CA VAL A 204 -19.10 -10.30 7.92
C VAL A 204 -20.49 -10.90 7.83
N LYS A 205 -21.52 -10.28 8.43
CA LYS A 205 -22.91 -10.75 8.36
C LYS A 205 -23.43 -10.89 6.93
N LYS A 206 -23.17 -9.90 6.07
CA LYS A 206 -23.59 -9.94 4.65
C LYS A 206 -22.89 -11.06 3.87
N CYS A 207 -21.63 -11.31 4.16
CA CYS A 207 -20.84 -12.35 3.53
C CYS A 207 -21.28 -13.75 4.01
N ASP A 208 -21.49 -13.92 5.31
CA ASP A 208 -21.99 -15.16 5.92
C ASP A 208 -23.38 -15.53 5.38
N ALA A 209 -24.30 -14.55 5.31
CA ALA A 209 -25.64 -14.76 4.76
C ALA A 209 -25.61 -15.18 3.28
N GLY A 210 -24.61 -14.70 2.53
CA GLY A 210 -24.38 -15.09 1.14
C GLY A 210 -23.47 -16.31 0.97
N ARG A 211 -23.00 -16.93 2.05
CA ARG A 211 -21.96 -18.00 2.05
C ARG A 211 -20.72 -17.64 1.22
N ARG A 212 -20.28 -16.39 1.31
CA ARG A 212 -19.09 -15.87 0.61
C ARG A 212 -18.03 -15.48 1.62
N ALA A 213 -16.76 -15.60 1.24
CA ALA A 213 -15.67 -15.04 2.03
C ALA A 213 -15.65 -13.52 1.93
N VAL A 214 -15.19 -12.84 2.98
CA VAL A 214 -14.93 -11.40 2.92
C VAL A 214 -13.73 -11.15 2.00
N THR A 215 -13.96 -10.37 0.95
CA THR A 215 -12.93 -9.96 -0.03
C THR A 215 -12.63 -8.47 0.10
N ALA A 216 -11.44 -8.06 -0.35
CA ALA A 216 -11.03 -6.66 -0.31
C ALA A 216 -12.00 -5.71 -1.06
N PRO A 217 -12.55 -6.05 -2.25
CA PRO A 217 -13.50 -5.17 -2.93
C PRO A 217 -14.81 -4.95 -2.17
N VAL A 218 -15.37 -6.00 -1.56
CA VAL A 218 -16.61 -5.89 -0.77
C VAL A 218 -16.41 -5.00 0.45
N LEU A 219 -15.27 -5.16 1.11
CA LEU A 219 -14.93 -4.33 2.27
C LEU A 219 -14.63 -2.87 1.87
N GLN A 220 -13.96 -2.66 0.73
CA GLN A 220 -13.73 -1.32 0.17
C GLN A 220 -15.03 -0.58 -0.12
N GLU A 221 -16.01 -1.25 -0.74
CA GLU A 221 -17.32 -0.67 -1.02
C GLU A 221 -18.06 -0.29 0.27
N ALA A 222 -18.03 -1.19 1.26
CA ALA A 222 -18.63 -0.93 2.56
C ALA A 222 -17.95 0.28 3.24
N VAL A 223 -16.63 0.29 3.34
CA VAL A 223 -15.89 1.40 3.95
C VAL A 223 -16.12 2.71 3.19
N ALA A 224 -16.10 2.70 1.86
CA ALA A 224 -16.36 3.88 1.04
C ALA A 224 -17.75 4.49 1.29
N SER A 225 -18.74 3.67 1.63
CA SER A 225 -20.09 4.12 1.99
C SER A 225 -20.14 4.86 3.33
N HIS A 226 -19.19 4.59 4.24
CA HIS A 226 -19.08 5.21 5.56
C HIS A 226 -18.09 6.36 5.64
N LEU A 227 -17.18 6.47 4.66
CA LEU A 227 -16.32 7.64 4.52
C LEU A 227 -17.16 8.84 4.06
N PRO A 228 -16.82 10.06 4.50
CA PRO A 228 -17.47 11.25 3.97
C PRO A 228 -17.31 11.24 2.45
N LYS A 229 -18.43 11.12 1.73
CA LYS A 229 -18.44 11.33 0.29
C LYS A 229 -17.76 12.67 0.06
N LYS A 230 -16.85 12.75 -0.90
CA LYS A 230 -16.15 13.99 -1.32
C LYS A 230 -17.12 14.99 -1.99
N LYS A 231 -18.34 15.11 -1.48
CA LYS A 231 -19.42 16.03 -1.86
C LYS A 231 -19.48 17.16 -0.82
N ALA A 232 -18.38 17.89 -0.65
CA ALA A 232 -18.35 19.05 0.24
C ALA A 232 -17.31 20.11 -0.14
N SER A 233 -16.58 19.99 -1.26
CA SER A 233 -16.03 21.18 -1.93
C SER A 233 -17.09 21.86 -2.80
N ALA A 234 -18.08 21.11 -3.29
CA ALA A 234 -19.17 21.61 -4.14
C ALA A 234 -20.15 22.56 -3.43
N LYS A 235 -20.14 22.66 -2.10
CA LYS A 235 -20.97 23.63 -1.35
C LYS A 235 -20.23 24.93 -0.99
N LEU A 236 -18.90 24.98 -1.18
CA LEU A 236 -18.09 26.20 -1.13
C LEU A 236 -17.88 26.84 -2.52
N GLU A 237 -18.37 26.24 -3.59
CA GLU A 237 -18.41 26.85 -4.93
C GLU A 237 -19.60 27.81 -5.12
N LYS A 238 -19.86 28.69 -4.14
CA LYS A 238 -20.61 29.92 -4.43
C LYS A 238 -19.59 31.01 -4.73
N LEU A 239 -19.39 31.23 -6.04
CA LEU A 239 -18.38 32.04 -6.73
C LEU A 239 -16.95 31.48 -6.63
N SER A 240 -16.37 31.09 -7.77
CA SER A 240 -14.95 30.74 -7.80
C SER A 240 -14.09 31.96 -7.45
N LEU A 241 -12.97 31.76 -6.75
CA LEU A 241 -11.98 32.81 -6.48
C LEU A 241 -11.56 33.59 -7.73
N LYS A 242 -11.58 32.93 -8.90
CA LYS A 242 -11.35 33.58 -10.20
C LYS A 242 -12.44 34.59 -10.57
N GLN A 243 -13.71 34.27 -10.32
CA GLN A 243 -14.82 35.19 -10.56
C GLN A 243 -14.82 36.37 -9.58
N ILE A 244 -14.52 36.11 -8.30
CA ILE A 244 -14.37 37.16 -7.28
C ILE A 244 -13.24 38.12 -7.66
N SER A 245 -12.07 37.58 -7.99
CA SER A 245 -10.91 38.37 -8.44
C SER A 245 -11.23 39.22 -9.67
N LYS A 246 -11.93 38.64 -10.66
CA LYS A 246 -12.36 39.38 -11.86
C LYS A 246 -13.33 40.52 -11.53
N GLN A 247 -14.30 40.31 -10.66
CA GLN A 247 -15.27 41.35 -10.26
C GLN A 247 -14.60 42.47 -9.45
N VAL A 248 -13.67 42.13 -8.56
CA VAL A 248 -12.86 43.12 -7.83
C VAL A 248 -11.97 43.92 -8.79
N GLN A 249 -11.32 43.26 -9.76
CA GLN A 249 -10.52 43.96 -10.77
C GLN A 249 -11.35 44.91 -11.63
N GLN A 250 -12.57 44.50 -12.00
CA GLN A 250 -13.51 45.35 -12.73
C GLN A 250 -13.91 46.60 -11.92
N ALA A 251 -14.22 46.43 -10.63
CA ALA A 251 -14.55 47.55 -9.77
C ALA A 251 -13.37 48.52 -9.59
N ILE A 252 -12.14 48.00 -9.46
CA ILE A 252 -10.92 48.83 -9.42
C ILE A 252 -10.77 49.63 -10.72
N GLN A 253 -11.01 49.01 -11.88
CA GLN A 253 -10.91 49.69 -13.17
C GLN A 253 -11.94 50.82 -13.31
N GLN A 254 -13.17 50.62 -12.84
CA GLN A 254 -14.22 51.65 -12.83
C GLN A 254 -13.89 52.81 -11.89
N LEU A 255 -13.33 52.53 -10.70
CA LEU A 255 -12.82 53.58 -9.80
C LEU A 255 -11.70 54.39 -10.44
N CYS A 256 -10.77 53.74 -11.16
CA CYS A 256 -9.72 54.43 -11.90
C CYS A 256 -10.25 55.30 -13.06
N ALA A 257 -11.42 54.95 -13.63
CA ALA A 257 -12.08 55.73 -14.67
C ALA A 257 -12.92 56.91 -14.13
N GLY A 258 -13.14 56.99 -12.82
CA GLY A 258 -13.96 58.02 -12.18
C GLY A 258 -15.44 57.64 -12.00
N ASP A 259 -15.83 56.44 -12.43
CA ASP A 259 -17.21 55.94 -12.37
C ASP A 259 -17.48 55.27 -11.01
N THR A 260 -17.64 56.09 -9.97
CA THR A 260 -17.77 55.62 -8.58
C THR A 260 -19.06 54.84 -8.31
N ASP A 261 -20.14 55.18 -9.01
CA ASP A 261 -21.45 54.56 -8.81
C ASP A 261 -21.49 53.13 -9.36
N GLU A 262 -20.86 52.90 -10.52
CA GLU A 262 -20.78 51.57 -11.11
C GLU A 262 -19.88 50.63 -10.30
N ALA A 263 -18.72 51.14 -9.86
CA ALA A 263 -17.80 50.37 -9.02
C ALA A 263 -18.47 49.94 -7.70
N ARG A 264 -19.24 50.84 -7.09
CA ARG A 264 -19.99 50.56 -5.87
C ARG A 264 -21.04 49.48 -6.09
N ALA A 265 -21.81 49.56 -7.17
CA ALA A 265 -22.82 48.55 -7.51
C ALA A 265 -22.20 47.15 -7.71
N VAL A 266 -21.03 47.05 -8.35
CA VAL A 266 -20.32 45.77 -8.53
C VAL A 266 -19.87 45.18 -7.19
N LEU A 267 -19.35 46.00 -6.27
CA LEU A 267 -18.89 45.56 -4.95
C LEU A 267 -20.05 45.16 -4.03
N GLU A 268 -21.16 45.90 -4.03
CA GLU A 268 -22.36 45.57 -3.25
C GLU A 268 -22.97 44.23 -3.73
N ALA A 269 -23.06 44.02 -5.05
CA ALA A 269 -23.55 42.76 -5.63
C ALA A 269 -22.62 41.57 -5.37
N LEU A 270 -21.32 41.79 -5.17
CA LEU A 270 -20.36 40.77 -4.76
C LEU A 270 -20.52 40.45 -3.27
N ALA A 271 -20.70 41.47 -2.43
CA ALA A 271 -20.88 41.31 -0.99
C ALA A 271 -22.15 40.51 -0.64
N GLU A 272 -23.25 40.68 -1.38
CA GLU A 272 -24.48 39.89 -1.18
C GLU A 272 -24.32 38.39 -1.50
N LYS A 273 -23.37 38.05 -2.38
CA LYS A 273 -23.16 36.67 -2.84
C LYS A 273 -22.14 35.92 -2.00
N LEU A 274 -21.35 36.63 -1.19
CA LEU A 274 -20.42 36.03 -0.25
C LEU A 274 -21.17 35.57 1.02
N PRO A 275 -20.82 34.40 1.58
CA PRO A 275 -21.37 33.99 2.86
C PRO A 275 -20.97 34.99 3.95
N ARG A 276 -21.93 35.37 4.81
CA ARG A 276 -21.68 36.19 6.01
C ARG A 276 -20.92 35.42 7.08
#